data_AF-A0AAR5QG11-F1
#
_entry.id   AF-A0AAR5QG11-F1
#
_cell.length_a   1.000
_cell.length_b   1.000
_cell.length_c   1.000
_cell.angle_alpha   90.00
_cell.angle_beta   90.00
_cell.angle_gamma   90.00
#
_symmetry.space_group_name_H-M   'P 1'
#
loop_
_entity.id
_entity.type
_entity.pdbx_description
1 polymer ?
#
loop_
_entity_poly.entity_id
_entity_poly.type
_entity_poly.pdbx_seq_one_letter_code
_entity_poly.pdbx_strand_id
1 'polypeptide(L)'
;MIVESRNLNQENQPNGTNSTYLMMTESKKSNLDVVHGPTITERKSTFQGHVCRVTEVSQVEEFLADLTGRNKIANAKHNILAYRIGSDKFKIIEGFDSDGEKRGAEPVMHLLRVLDLTNVAVVVTRWYGGIFLRSDRYKCIRTAAQHALIAGGFIKE
;
A
#
# COMPACT_ATOMS: atom_id res chain seq x y z
N MET A 1 -1.24 65.80 45.95
CA MET A 1 -1.61 64.37 46.07
C MET A 1 -0.47 63.60 45.44
N ILE A 2 0.56 63.23 46.20
CA ILE A 2 0.67 61.98 47.01
C ILE A 2 0.76 60.76 46.09
N VAL A 3 1.99 60.19 46.06
CA VAL A 3 2.44 58.78 45.95
C VAL A 3 1.36 57.72 45.67
N GLU A 4 1.62 56.61 44.96
CA GLU A 4 2.62 55.60 45.32
C GLU A 4 2.61 54.44 44.30
N SER A 5 3.76 53.79 44.23
CA SER A 5 4.11 52.52 43.58
C SER A 5 3.20 51.33 43.95
N ARG A 6 3.19 50.26 43.12
CA ARG A 6 3.37 48.85 43.56
C ARG A 6 3.40 47.84 42.40
N ASN A 7 4.44 47.02 42.40
CA ASN A 7 4.53 45.72 41.73
C ASN A 7 3.94 44.61 42.63
N LEU A 8 3.54 43.49 42.01
CA LEU A 8 3.79 42.06 42.37
C LEU A 8 2.55 41.13 42.27
N ASN A 9 2.71 40.12 41.40
CA ASN A 9 2.32 38.68 41.49
C ASN A 9 0.81 38.32 41.67
N GLN A 10 0.22 37.28 41.08
CA GLN A 10 0.69 35.89 40.92
C GLN A 10 -0.29 35.09 40.01
N GLU A 11 0.26 34.16 39.22
CA GLU A 11 -0.26 32.85 38.75
C GLU A 11 -1.76 32.61 38.43
N ASN A 12 -2.03 32.14 37.20
CA ASN A 12 -2.70 30.85 36.95
C ASN A 12 -2.71 30.49 35.45
N GLN A 13 -1.91 29.49 35.06
CA GLN A 13 -2.24 28.51 34.01
C GLN A 13 -2.85 27.29 34.72
N PRO A 14 -3.58 26.36 34.07
CA PRO A 14 -3.73 26.17 32.62
C PRO A 14 -5.20 25.95 32.19
N ASN A 15 -5.45 25.87 30.88
CA ASN A 15 -6.32 24.81 30.38
C ASN A 15 -6.01 24.53 28.92
N GLY A 16 -5.50 23.31 28.72
CA GLY A 16 -5.08 22.80 27.44
C GLY A 16 -6.27 22.56 26.52
N THR A 17 -6.04 22.85 25.25
CA THR A 17 -6.58 22.07 24.14
C THR A 17 -5.75 22.40 22.91
N ASN A 18 -5.47 21.37 22.10
CA ASN A 18 -4.78 21.41 20.79
C ASN A 18 -3.31 20.96 20.75
N SER A 19 -2.86 20.11 21.69
CA SER A 19 -1.68 19.27 21.45
C SER A 19 -2.05 17.96 20.71
N THR A 20 -3.26 17.44 20.94
CA THR A 20 -3.74 16.18 20.35
C THR A 20 -3.90 16.23 18.83
N TYR A 21 -4.20 17.39 18.23
CA TYR A 21 -4.40 17.51 16.78
C TYR A 21 -3.08 17.56 16.00
N LEU A 22 -2.00 18.04 16.62
CA LEU A 22 -0.68 18.13 15.98
C LEU A 22 0.06 16.79 16.01
N MET A 23 -0.32 15.87 16.91
CA MET A 23 0.27 14.54 17.08
C MET A 23 -0.26 13.48 16.09
N MET A 24 -1.20 13.83 15.20
CA MET A 24 -1.76 12.89 14.20
C MET A 24 -1.15 13.01 12.81
N THR A 25 -0.04 13.75 12.63
CA THR A 25 0.53 14.03 11.31
C THR A 25 1.99 13.63 11.13
N GLU A 26 2.55 12.83 12.03
CA GLU A 26 3.79 12.12 11.74
C GLU A 26 3.45 10.84 10.99
N SER A 27 3.52 10.91 9.66
CA SER A 27 3.47 9.72 8.79
C SER A 27 4.62 8.79 9.20
N LYS A 28 4.26 7.74 9.95
CA LYS A 28 5.18 6.66 10.33
C LYS A 28 5.75 6.09 9.03
N LYS A 29 6.99 6.46 8.69
CA LYS A 29 7.67 5.95 7.50
C LYS A 29 7.75 4.44 7.66
N SER A 30 7.03 3.70 6.82
CA SER A 30 6.99 2.24 6.90
C SER A 30 8.42 1.71 6.75
N ASN A 31 8.82 0.76 7.58
CA ASN A 31 10.13 0.09 7.48
C ASN A 31 10.07 -1.10 6.50
N LEU A 32 9.11 -1.08 5.58
CA LEU A 32 8.87 -2.15 4.63
C LEU A 32 9.74 -1.96 3.40
N ASP A 33 10.46 -3.01 3.03
CA ASP A 33 11.24 -3.03 1.78
C ASP A 33 10.32 -3.33 0.60
N VAL A 34 9.76 -2.27 0.02
CA VAL A 34 8.87 -2.35 -1.13
C VAL A 34 9.67 -2.39 -2.42
N VAL A 35 9.56 -3.50 -3.14
CA VAL A 35 10.19 -3.67 -4.44
C VAL A 35 9.19 -3.40 -5.57
N HIS A 36 9.65 -2.65 -6.57
CA HIS A 36 8.85 -2.23 -7.72
C HIS A 36 9.27 -2.99 -8.97
N GLY A 37 8.31 -3.64 -9.65
CA GLY A 37 8.54 -4.21 -10.97
C GLY A 37 8.58 -3.15 -12.08
N PRO A 38 9.05 -3.52 -13.29
CA PRO A 38 8.94 -2.68 -14.49
C PRO A 38 7.47 -2.38 -14.83
N THR A 39 7.25 -1.27 -15.54
CA THR A 39 5.93 -0.91 -16.04
C THR A 39 5.59 -1.65 -17.33
N ILE A 40 4.31 -1.97 -17.50
CA ILE A 40 3.76 -2.54 -18.73
C ILE A 40 2.70 -1.57 -19.24
N THR A 41 2.72 -1.23 -20.53
CA THR A 41 1.71 -0.36 -21.13
C THR A 41 0.99 -1.07 -22.27
N GLU A 42 -0.34 -1.14 -22.18
CA GLU A 42 -1.21 -1.73 -23.20
C GLU A 42 -2.35 -0.75 -23.49
N ARG A 43 -2.50 -0.34 -24.76
CA ARG A 43 -3.47 0.68 -25.24
C ARG A 43 -3.62 1.85 -24.25
N LYS A 44 -2.49 2.50 -23.96
CA LYS A 44 -2.34 3.65 -23.04
C LYS A 44 -2.61 3.36 -21.55
N SER A 45 -3.13 2.20 -21.18
CA SER A 45 -3.22 1.83 -19.76
C SER A 45 -1.87 1.31 -19.30
N THR A 46 -1.37 1.84 -18.18
CA THR A 46 -0.09 1.43 -17.60
C THR A 46 -0.34 0.63 -16.33
N PHE A 47 0.45 -0.42 -16.15
CA PHE A 47 0.42 -1.34 -15.02
C PHE A 47 1.80 -1.40 -14.37
N GLN A 48 1.86 -1.42 -13.04
CA GLN A 48 3.08 -1.69 -12.29
C GLN A 48 2.76 -2.63 -11.13
N GLY A 49 3.60 -3.65 -10.96
CA GLY A 49 3.56 -4.51 -9.78
C GLY A 49 4.46 -3.96 -8.68
N HIS A 50 4.01 -4.15 -7.45
CA HIS A 50 4.68 -3.81 -6.21
C HIS A 50 4.65 -5.04 -5.33
N VAL A 51 5.77 -5.41 -4.72
CA VAL A 51 5.82 -6.56 -3.82
C VAL A 51 6.50 -6.19 -2.51
N CYS A 52 6.04 -6.79 -1.43
CA CYS A 52 6.65 -6.69 -0.12
C CYS A 52 6.62 -8.06 0.56
N ARG A 53 7.67 -8.38 1.31
CA ARG A 53 7.64 -9.49 2.26
C ARG A 53 6.74 -9.09 3.43
N VAL A 54 5.81 -9.95 3.81
CA VAL A 54 4.91 -9.74 4.95
C VAL A 54 4.76 -11.04 5.73
N THR A 55 4.68 -10.97 7.05
CA THR A 55 4.47 -12.12 7.94
C THR A 55 3.21 -11.96 8.79
N GLU A 56 2.55 -10.80 8.71
CA GLU A 56 1.37 -10.44 9.50
C GLU A 56 0.42 -9.57 8.67
N VAL A 57 -0.88 -9.58 9.00
CA VAL A 57 -1.89 -8.80 8.27
C VAL A 57 -1.66 -7.29 8.43
N SER A 58 -1.20 -6.84 9.60
CA SER A 58 -0.81 -5.45 9.87
C SER A 58 0.20 -4.92 8.85
N GLN A 59 1.17 -5.74 8.44
CA GLN A 59 2.18 -5.34 7.45
C GLN A 59 1.60 -5.22 6.03
N VAL A 60 0.52 -5.93 5.72
CA VAL A 60 -0.22 -5.77 4.45
C VAL A 60 -0.90 -4.42 4.41
N GLU A 61 -1.50 -4.01 5.53
CA GLU A 61 -2.15 -2.70 5.67
C GLU A 61 -1.11 -1.57 5.60
N GLU A 62 0.02 -1.72 6.30
CA GLU A 62 1.16 -0.79 6.21
C GLU A 62 1.72 -0.70 4.79
N PHE A 63 1.83 -1.83 4.09
CA PHE A 63 2.29 -1.87 2.69
C PHE A 63 1.35 -1.11 1.75
N LEU A 64 0.04 -1.35 1.86
CA LEU A 64 -0.95 -0.64 1.05
C LEU A 64 -0.98 0.85 1.38
N ALA A 65 -0.87 1.21 2.66
CA ALA A 65 -0.81 2.60 3.12
C ALA A 65 0.45 3.33 2.60
N ASP A 66 1.62 2.67 2.63
CA ASP A 66 2.86 3.24 2.08
C ASP A 66 2.73 3.54 0.59
N LEU A 67 2.20 2.59 -0.19
CA LEU A 67 2.00 2.77 -1.62
C LEU A 67 0.98 3.88 -1.91
N THR A 68 -0.17 3.86 -1.25
CA THR A 68 -1.23 4.85 -1.46
C THR A 68 -0.93 6.22 -0.87
N GLY A 69 0.05 6.34 0.03
CA GLY A 69 0.62 7.63 0.46
C GLY A 69 1.45 8.33 -0.61
N ARG A 70 1.86 7.62 -1.68
CA ARG A 70 2.61 8.20 -2.80
C ARG A 70 1.65 8.76 -3.84
N ASN A 71 1.68 10.07 -4.08
CA ASN A 71 0.77 10.79 -4.98
C ASN A 71 0.50 10.11 -6.32
N LYS A 72 1.52 9.55 -6.98
CA LYS A 72 1.34 8.89 -8.29
C LYS A 72 0.46 7.64 -8.20
N ILE A 73 0.60 6.87 -7.14
CA ILE A 73 -0.14 5.61 -6.91
C ILE A 73 -1.52 5.91 -6.32
N ALA A 74 -1.61 6.90 -5.42
CA ALA A 74 -2.87 7.40 -4.88
C ALA A 74 -3.85 7.83 -5.99
N ASN A 75 -3.33 8.48 -7.03
CA ASN A 75 -4.11 8.95 -8.19
C ASN A 75 -4.28 7.89 -9.30
N ALA A 76 -3.85 6.64 -9.06
CA ALA A 76 -4.11 5.56 -10.00
C ALA A 76 -5.59 5.19 -10.03
N LYS A 77 -6.02 4.50 -11.08
CA LYS A 77 -7.43 4.11 -11.21
C LYS A 77 -7.78 2.94 -10.30
N HIS A 78 -6.84 2.00 -10.14
CA HIS A 78 -6.98 0.80 -9.32
C HIS A 78 -5.64 0.42 -8.68
N ASN A 79 -5.66 0.02 -7.42
CA ASN A 79 -4.56 -0.56 -6.64
C ASN A 79 -4.96 -1.96 -6.16
N ILE A 80 -4.72 -2.95 -7.01
CA ILE A 80 -5.22 -4.33 -6.85
C ILE A 80 -4.31 -5.08 -5.89
N LEU A 81 -4.82 -5.48 -4.73
CA LEU A 81 -4.07 -6.17 -3.66
C LEU A 81 -4.32 -7.69 -3.68
N ALA A 82 -3.27 -8.48 -3.45
CA ALA A 82 -3.38 -9.87 -3.01
C ALA A 82 -2.21 -10.23 -2.09
N TYR A 83 -2.46 -11.04 -1.06
CA TYR A 83 -1.42 -11.48 -0.13
C TYR A 83 -1.66 -12.90 0.37
N ARG A 84 -0.57 -13.57 0.76
CA ARG A 84 -0.59 -14.87 1.43
C ARG A 84 0.45 -14.85 2.55
N ILE A 85 0.06 -15.18 3.77
CA ILE A 85 0.88 -15.19 4.98
C ILE A 85 0.78 -16.58 5.62
N GLY A 86 1.91 -17.16 6.01
CA GLY A 86 1.91 -18.47 6.66
C GLY A 86 3.29 -19.15 6.60
N SER A 87 3.58 -19.90 7.66
CA SER A 87 4.80 -20.70 7.80
C SER A 87 4.63 -22.16 7.36
N ASP A 88 3.39 -22.66 7.30
CA ASP A 88 3.05 -24.00 6.84
C ASP A 88 1.82 -23.97 5.91
N LYS A 89 1.61 -25.04 5.13
CA LYS A 89 0.50 -25.14 4.17
C LYS A 89 -0.88 -25.27 4.82
N PHE A 90 -0.93 -25.59 6.11
CA PHE A 90 -2.16 -25.87 6.85
C PHE A 90 -2.72 -24.61 7.55
N LYS A 91 -1.91 -23.55 7.65
CA LYS A 91 -2.26 -22.27 8.29
C LYS A 91 -1.84 -21.10 7.40
N ILE A 92 -2.47 -21.00 6.23
CA ILE A 92 -2.31 -19.85 5.33
C ILE A 92 -3.45 -18.87 5.55
N ILE A 93 -3.11 -17.63 5.88
CA ILE A 93 -4.01 -16.48 5.83
C ILE A 93 -3.83 -15.84 4.46
N GLU A 94 -4.90 -15.70 3.70
CA GLU A 94 -4.85 -15.07 2.38
C GLU A 94 -6.05 -14.16 2.15
N GLY A 95 -5.82 -13.08 1.41
CA GLY A 95 -6.85 -12.09 1.11
C GLY A 95 -6.50 -11.30 -0.14
N PHE A 96 -7.52 -10.71 -0.77
CA PHE A 96 -7.35 -9.89 -1.95
C PHE A 96 -8.43 -8.81 -2.04
N ASP A 97 -8.10 -7.71 -2.72
CA ASP A 97 -9.02 -6.63 -3.06
C ASP A 97 -8.72 -6.17 -4.48
N SER A 98 -9.76 -6.00 -5.30
CA SER A 98 -9.60 -5.53 -6.67
C SER A 98 -9.68 -4.02 -6.83
N ASP A 99 -9.99 -3.26 -5.78
CA ASP A 99 -10.12 -1.80 -5.81
C ASP A 99 -11.00 -1.31 -6.98
N GLY A 100 -12.17 -1.93 -7.14
CA GLY A 100 -13.11 -1.62 -8.23
C GLY A 100 -12.75 -2.18 -9.62
N GLU A 101 -11.57 -2.77 -9.82
CA GLU A 101 -11.25 -3.52 -11.05
C GLU A 101 -12.04 -4.83 -11.05
N LYS A 102 -13.09 -4.97 -11.87
CA LYS A 102 -13.93 -6.18 -11.85
C LYS A 102 -13.11 -7.47 -12.00
N ARG A 103 -13.07 -8.30 -10.94
CA ARG A 103 -12.28 -9.55 -10.84
C ARG A 103 -10.77 -9.36 -11.05
N GLY A 104 -10.26 -8.16 -10.79
CA GLY A 104 -8.87 -7.78 -11.04
C GLY A 104 -7.85 -8.51 -10.16
N ALA A 105 -8.22 -8.86 -8.93
CA ALA A 105 -7.29 -9.50 -7.99
C ALA A 105 -7.20 -11.02 -8.13
N GLU A 106 -8.20 -11.67 -8.74
CA GLU A 106 -8.21 -13.14 -8.91
C GLU A 106 -6.98 -13.67 -9.67
N PRO A 107 -6.51 -13.04 -10.77
CA PRO A 107 -5.28 -13.47 -11.45
C PRO A 107 -4.02 -13.38 -10.58
N VAL A 108 -3.94 -12.37 -9.69
CA VAL A 108 -2.79 -12.20 -8.77
C VAL A 108 -2.83 -13.26 -7.68
N MET A 109 -3.99 -13.45 -7.03
CA MET A 109 -4.14 -14.49 -6.01
C MET A 109 -3.91 -15.89 -6.60
N HIS A 110 -4.44 -16.17 -7.79
CA HIS A 110 -4.19 -17.44 -8.47
C HIS A 110 -2.70 -17.66 -8.76
N LEU A 111 -1.99 -16.62 -9.20
CA LEU A 111 -0.53 -16.68 -9.41
C LEU A 111 0.21 -17.04 -8.11
N LEU A 112 -0.09 -16.37 -7.00
CA LEU A 112 0.54 -16.66 -5.71
C LEU A 112 0.27 -18.09 -5.25
N ARG A 113 -0.95 -18.62 -5.47
CA ARG A 113 -1.32 -20.00 -5.14
C ARG A 113 -0.60 -21.03 -5.99
N VAL A 114 -0.55 -20.84 -7.32
CA VAL A 114 0.11 -21.78 -8.24
C VAL A 114 1.62 -21.83 -8.02
N LEU A 115 2.23 -20.70 -7.65
CA LEU A 115 3.65 -20.63 -7.29
C LEU A 115 3.92 -21.06 -5.83
N ASP A 116 2.88 -21.43 -5.09
CA ASP A 116 2.94 -21.82 -3.68
C ASP A 116 3.68 -20.81 -2.77
N LEU A 117 3.52 -19.52 -3.07
CA LEU A 117 4.19 -18.45 -2.33
C LEU A 117 3.41 -18.08 -1.06
N THR A 118 4.13 -17.96 0.05
CA THR A 118 3.64 -17.39 1.31
C THR A 118 4.59 -16.31 1.81
N ASN A 119 4.12 -15.55 2.78
CA ASN A 119 4.79 -14.39 3.37
C ASN A 119 5.09 -13.28 2.35
N VAL A 120 4.11 -13.03 1.48
CA VAL A 120 4.21 -12.09 0.37
C VAL A 120 2.89 -11.33 0.18
N ALA A 121 3.00 -10.03 -0.08
CA ALA A 121 1.92 -9.18 -0.54
C ALA A 121 2.30 -8.54 -1.87
N VAL A 122 1.35 -8.48 -2.79
CA VAL A 122 1.49 -7.86 -4.10
C VAL A 122 0.39 -6.84 -4.30
N VAL A 123 0.77 -5.64 -4.71
CA VAL A 123 -0.17 -4.64 -5.24
C VAL A 123 0.13 -4.43 -6.72
N VAL A 124 -0.90 -4.45 -7.57
CA VAL A 124 -0.79 -4.04 -8.97
C VAL A 124 -1.53 -2.73 -9.16
N THR A 125 -0.77 -1.68 -9.41
CA THR A 125 -1.31 -0.35 -9.70
C THR A 125 -1.59 -0.22 -11.19
N ARG A 126 -2.81 0.19 -11.53
CA ARG A 126 -3.26 0.47 -12.91
C ARG A 126 -3.60 1.94 -13.08
N TRP A 127 -2.93 2.61 -14.01
CA TRP A 127 -3.32 3.92 -14.53
C TRP A 127 -4.13 3.74 -15.81
N TYR A 128 -5.38 4.20 -15.82
CA TYR A 128 -6.28 4.04 -16.97
C TYR A 128 -5.90 4.97 -18.12
N GLY A 129 -5.75 4.41 -19.32
CA GLY A 129 -5.33 5.15 -20.51
C GLY A 129 -6.45 5.71 -21.39
N GLY A 130 -7.71 5.65 -20.96
CA GLY A 130 -8.86 6.06 -21.78
C GLY A 130 -9.42 4.98 -22.71
N ILE A 131 -8.79 3.80 -22.79
CA ILE A 131 -9.21 2.69 -23.66
C ILE A 131 -9.57 1.45 -22.82
N PHE A 132 -10.79 0.94 -23.01
CA PHE A 132 -11.25 -0.28 -22.35
C PHE A 132 -10.53 -1.53 -22.90
N LEU A 133 -9.70 -2.14 -22.06
CA LEU A 133 -8.95 -3.36 -22.41
C LEU A 133 -9.79 -4.65 -22.36
N ARG A 134 -11.00 -4.62 -21.78
CA ARG A 134 -11.82 -5.83 -21.54
C ARG A 134 -10.96 -6.92 -20.88
N SER A 135 -11.03 -8.18 -21.32
CA SER A 135 -10.27 -9.29 -20.74
C SER A 135 -8.76 -9.14 -20.81
N ASP A 136 -8.21 -8.35 -21.74
CA ASP A 136 -6.76 -8.22 -21.93
C ASP A 136 -6.06 -7.63 -20.69
N ARG A 137 -6.77 -6.82 -19.91
CA ARG A 137 -6.21 -6.26 -18.66
C ARG A 137 -5.80 -7.32 -17.65
N TYR A 138 -6.46 -8.48 -17.61
CA TYR A 138 -6.10 -9.54 -16.67
C TYR A 138 -4.73 -10.14 -16.98
N LYS A 139 -4.36 -10.22 -18.26
CA LYS A 139 -3.01 -10.63 -18.67
C LYS A 139 -1.97 -9.61 -18.20
N CYS A 140 -2.27 -8.32 -18.36
CA CYS A 140 -1.38 -7.24 -17.91
C CYS A 140 -1.20 -7.25 -16.39
N ILE A 141 -2.29 -7.42 -15.63
CA ILE A 141 -2.28 -7.49 -14.17
C ILE A 141 -1.42 -8.66 -13.69
N ARG A 142 -1.67 -9.86 -14.22
CA ARG A 142 -0.89 -11.06 -13.86
C ARG A 142 0.59 -10.88 -14.21
N THR A 143 0.90 -10.33 -15.38
CA THR A 143 2.29 -10.13 -15.83
C THR A 143 3.02 -9.10 -14.97
N ALA A 144 2.36 -7.99 -14.63
CA ALA A 144 2.93 -6.97 -13.74
C ALA A 144 3.23 -7.54 -12.34
N ALA A 145 2.32 -8.35 -11.79
CA ALA A 145 2.56 -9.09 -10.54
C ALA A 145 3.75 -10.05 -10.65
N GLN A 146 3.83 -10.84 -11.72
CA GLN A 146 4.94 -11.76 -11.96
C GLN A 146 6.28 -11.03 -12.04
N HIS A 147 6.34 -9.90 -12.76
CA HIS A 147 7.58 -9.11 -12.85
C HIS A 147 8.00 -8.54 -11.49
N ALA A 148 7.06 -8.11 -10.65
CA ALA A 148 7.39 -7.64 -9.31
C ALA A 148 7.91 -8.79 -8.43
N LEU A 149 7.31 -9.99 -8.51
CA LEU A 149 7.78 -11.17 -7.79
C LEU A 149 9.21 -11.58 -8.19
N ILE A 150 9.54 -11.51 -9.48
CA ILE A 150 10.92 -11.73 -9.97
C ILE A 150 11.85 -10.65 -9.40
N ALA A 151 11.48 -9.38 -9.53
CA ALA A 151 12.29 -8.26 -9.04
C ALA A 151 12.53 -8.32 -7.52
N GLY A 152 11.53 -8.76 -6.75
CA GLY A 152 11.62 -8.97 -5.30
C GLY A 152 12.27 -10.28 -4.88
N GLY A 153 12.78 -11.09 -5.82
CA GLY A 153 13.49 -12.34 -5.53
C GLY A 153 12.61 -13.48 -4.99
N PHE A 154 11.28 -13.40 -5.15
CA PHE A 154 10.36 -14.45 -4.72
C PHE A 154 10.35 -15.65 -5.68
N ILE A 155 10.67 -15.41 -6.96
CA ILE A 155 10.75 -16.42 -8.02
C ILE A 155 11.91 -16.10 -8.97
N LYS A 156 12.41 -17.12 -9.67
CA LYS A 156 13.44 -16.97 -10.71
C LYS A 156 12.79 -16.60 -12.05
N GLU A 157 13.59 -15.97 -12.92
CA GLU A 157 13.21 -15.65 -14.31
C GLU A 157 13.01 -16.91 -15.17
#